data_AF-A0A4V1T2F7-F1
#
_entry.id   AF-A0A4V1T2F7-F1
#
_cell.length_a   1.000
_cell.length_b   1.000
_cell.length_c   1.000
_cell.angle_alpha   90.00
_cell.angle_beta   90.00
_cell.angle_gamma   90.00
#
_symmetry.space_group_name_H-M   'P 1'
#
loop_
_entity.id
_entity.type
_entity.pdbx_description
1 polymer ?
#
loop_
_entity_poly.entity_id
_entity_poly.type
_entity_poly.pdbx_seq_one_letter_code
_entity_poly.pdbx_strand_id
1 'polypeptide(L)' 'NGLQTLNNQKKSQELAREVLRVSKIKYQQGVGSSIEVTQAQTELENADNQYIQGLYDALVSKVDLDRAYGRIK' A
#
# COMPACT_ATOMS: atom_id res chain seq x y z
N ASN A 1 -12.77 8.62 9.22
CA ASN A 1 -12.50 7.17 9.02
C ASN A 1 -11.73 6.88 7.72
N GLY A 2 -12.21 7.17 6.51
CA GLY A 2 -11.51 6.80 5.26
C GLY A 2 -10.09 7.36 5.07
N LEU A 3 -9.84 8.65 5.37
CA LEU A 3 -8.50 9.26 5.31
C LEU A 3 -7.49 8.63 6.28
N GLN A 4 -7.96 8.20 7.45
CA GLN A 4 -7.11 7.54 8.44
C GLN A 4 -6.74 6.12 7.97
N THR A 5 -7.70 5.39 7.40
CA THR A 5 -7.45 4.09 6.77
C THR A 5 -6.44 4.20 5.64
N LEU A 6 -6.59 5.19 4.75
CA LEU A 6 -5.66 5.43 3.65
C LEU A 6 -4.24 5.75 4.13
N ASN A 7 -4.11 6.58 5.17
CA ASN A 7 -2.82 6.88 5.78
C ASN A 7 -2.17 5.64 6.41
N ASN A 8 -2.96 4.75 7.01
CA ASN A 8 -2.44 3.50 7.55
C ASN A 8 -2.00 2.55 6.42
N GLN A 9 -2.77 2.42 5.35
CA GLN A 9 -2.39 1.63 4.18
C GLN A 9 -1.08 2.13 3.55
N LYS A 10 -0.89 3.45 3.45
CA LYS A 10 0.36 4.04 2.98
C LYS A 10 1.55 3.65 3.88
N LYS A 11 1.40 3.73 5.20
CA LYS A 11 2.47 3.32 6.14
C LYS A 11 2.78 1.84 6.04
N SER A 12 1.76 0.98 5.91
CA SER A 12 1.95 -0.46 5.72
C SER A 12 2.70 -0.78 4.42
N GLN A 13 2.40 -0.06 3.35
CA GLN A 13 3.08 -0.16 2.07
C GLN A 13 4.56 0.28 2.16
N GLU A 14 4.83 1.40 2.83
CA GLU A 14 6.20 1.86 3.10
C GLU A 14 7.00 0.84 3.93
N LEU A 15 6.38 0.26 4.96
CA LEU A 15 6.99 -0.79 5.76
C LEU A 15 7.28 -2.05 4.93
N ALA A 16 6.33 -2.51 4.11
CA ALA A 16 6.53 -3.69 3.25
C ALA A 16 7.67 -3.48 2.25
N ARG A 17 7.83 -2.26 1.71
CA ARG A 17 9.00 -1.92 0.88
C ARG A 17 10.32 -2.05 1.62
N GLU A 18 10.35 -1.58 2.86
CA GLU A 18 11.55 -1.66 3.69
C GLU A 18 11.90 -3.12 4.05
N VAL A 19 10.89 -3.94 4.35
CA VAL A 19 11.07 -5.38 4.58
C VAL A 19 11.66 -6.05 3.33
N LEU A 20 11.10 -5.80 2.14
CA LEU A 20 11.64 -6.33 0.88
C LEU A 20 13.09 -5.88 0.64
N ARG A 21 13.41 -4.61 0.93
CA ARG A 21 14.76 -4.07 0.80
C ARG A 21 15.74 -4.82 1.69
N VAL A 22 15.39 -5.01 2.97
CA VAL A 22 16.22 -5.72 3.94
C VAL A 22 16.36 -7.20 3.56
N SER A 23 15.28 -7.86 3.15
CA SER A 23 15.33 -9.26 2.71
C SER A 23 16.26 -9.46 1.50
N LYS A 24 16.21 -8.54 0.52
CA LYS A 24 17.13 -8.56 -0.63
C LYS A 24 18.59 -8.41 -0.19
N ILE A 25 18.88 -7.51 0.75
CA ILE A 25 20.24 -7.33 1.29
C ILE A 25 20.70 -8.61 2.00
N LYS A 26 19.87 -9.20 2.87
CA LYS A 26 20.21 -10.44 3.57
C LYS A 26 20.53 -11.58 2.60
N TYR A 27 19.72 -11.74 1.56
CA TYR A 27 19.94 -12.72 0.51
C TYR A 27 21.26 -12.48 -0.23
N GLN A 28 21.56 -11.24 -0.62
CA GLN A 28 22.82 -10.87 -1.29
C GLN A 28 24.06 -11.12 -0.41
N GLN A 29 23.93 -10.95 0.91
CA GLN A 29 25.00 -11.23 1.88
C GLN A 29 25.08 -12.71 2.28
N GLY A 30 24.21 -13.58 1.76
CA GLY A 30 24.17 -15.01 2.08
C GLY A 30 23.64 -15.34 3.47
N VAL A 31 23.02 -14.37 4.16
CA VAL A 31 22.44 -14.52 5.51
C VAL A 31 20.91 -14.60 5.51
N GLY A 32 20.31 -14.67 4.32
CA GLY A 32 18.86 -14.83 4.13
C GLY A 32 18.56 -15.72 2.93
N SER A 33 17.31 -16.17 2.83
CA SER A 33 16.88 -17.11 1.78
C SER A 33 16.16 -16.39 0.63
N SER A 34 16.17 -17.01 -0.56
CA SER A 34 15.36 -16.53 -1.70
C SER A 34 13.87 -16.58 -1.41
N ILE A 35 13.42 -17.50 -0.54
CA ILE A 35 12.02 -17.63 -0.11
C ILE A 35 11.57 -16.38 0.67
N GLU A 36 12.40 -15.88 1.60
CA GLU A 36 12.10 -14.65 2.34
C GLU A 36 11.97 -13.42 1.41
N VAL A 37 12.78 -13.35 0.35
CA VAL A 37 12.67 -12.29 -0.66
C VAL A 37 11.34 -12.39 -1.41
N THR A 38 10.99 -13.59 -1.89
CA THR A 38 9.72 -13.82 -2.59
C THR A 38 8.52 -13.52 -1.70
N GLN A 39 8.56 -13.94 -0.44
CA GLN A 39 7.49 -13.68 0.53
C GLN A 39 7.32 -12.17 0.78
N ALA A 40 8.42 -11.46 1.03
CA ALA A 40 8.39 -10.00 1.22
C ALA A 40 7.89 -9.26 -0.04
N GLN A 41 8.16 -9.81 -1.23
CA GLN A 41 7.67 -9.24 -2.48
C GLN A 41 6.16 -9.40 -2.63
N THR A 42 5.61 -10.58 -2.30
CA THR A 42 4.16 -10.83 -2.26
C THR A 42 3.47 -9.93 -1.24
N GLU A 43 4.07 -9.72 -0.07
CA GLU A 43 3.53 -8.82 0.96
C GLU A 43 3.49 -7.35 0.50
N LEU A 44 4.55 -6.90 -0.18
CA LEU A 44 4.56 -5.57 -0.80
C LEU A 44 3.46 -5.43 -1.85
N GLU A 45 3.30 -6.41 -2.73
CA GLU A 45 2.27 -6.38 -3.78
C GLU A 45 0.86 -6.32 -3.18
N ASN A 46 0.62 -7.08 -2.11
CA ASN A 46 -0.63 -7.00 -1.36
C ASN A 46 -0.86 -5.63 -0.71
N ALA A 47 0.19 -5.01 -0.16
CA ALA A 47 0.10 -3.67 0.43
C ALA A 47 -0.13 -2.58 -0.63
N ASP A 48 0.52 -2.69 -1.80
CA ASP A 48 0.30 -1.82 -2.95
C ASP A 48 -1.16 -1.91 -3.42
N ASN A 49 -1.71 -3.12 -3.58
CA ASN A 49 -3.10 -3.33 -3.98
C ASN A 49 -4.10 -2.69 -3.00
N GLN A 50 -3.88 -2.86 -1.69
CA GLN A 50 -4.73 -2.26 -0.65
C GLN A 50 -4.67 -0.73 -0.67
N TYR A 51 -3.48 -0.15 -0.85
CA TYR A 51 -3.32 1.30 -0.94
C TYR A 51 -3.99 1.87 -2.18
N ILE A 52 -3.85 1.20 -3.33
CA ILE A 52 -4.53 1.58 -4.58
C ILE A 52 -6.06 1.55 -4.40
N GLN A 53 -6.60 0.49 -3.82
CA GLN A 53 -8.04 0.41 -3.54
C GLN A 53 -8.51 1.56 -2.63
N GLY A 54 -7.74 1.87 -1.58
CA GLY A 54 -8.05 3.00 -0.70
C GLY A 54 -8.03 4.35 -1.40
N LEU A 55 -7.13 4.56 -2.37
CA LEU A 55 -7.11 5.77 -3.19
C LEU A 55 -8.35 5.87 -4.08
N TYR A 56 -8.77 4.76 -4.69
CA TYR A 56 -10.02 4.71 -5.47
C TYR A 56 -11.23 5.06 -4.61
N ASP A 57 -11.36 4.45 -3.43
CA ASP A 57 -12.49 4.71 -2.53
C ASP A 57 -12.52 6.18 -2.05
N ALA A 58 -11.35 6.77 -1.80
CA ALA A 58 -11.22 8.18 -1.43
C ALA A 58 -11.64 9.13 -2.58
N LEU A 59 -11.28 8.79 -3.82
CA LEU A 59 -11.69 9.55 -5.00
C LEU A 59 -13.20 9.48 -5.23
N VAL A 60 -13.79 8.28 -5.15
CA VAL A 60 -15.25 8.10 -5.26
C VAL A 60 -15.97 8.91 -4.19
N SER A 61 -15.52 8.81 -2.94
CA SER A 61 -16.08 9.58 -1.82
C SER A 61 -16.01 11.09 -2.05
N LYS A 62 -14.95 11.57 -2.70
CA LYS A 62 -14.81 12.99 -3.06
C LYS A 62 -15.78 13.40 -4.17
N VAL A 63 -15.97 12.57 -5.19
CA VAL A 63 -16.92 12.84 -6.28
C VAL A 63 -18.35 12.87 -5.76
N ASP A 64 -18.74 11.90 -4.93
CA ASP A 64 -20.06 11.88 -4.28
C ASP A 64 -20.24 13.09 -3.34
N LEU A 65 -19.15 13.42 -2.64
CA LEU A 65 -18.81 14.71 -2.06
C LEU A 65 -19.41 15.92 -2.79
N ASP A 66 -18.78 16.16 -3.93
CA ASP A 66 -18.99 17.32 -4.78
C ASP A 66 -20.36 17.28 -5.47
N ARG A 67 -20.88 16.08 -5.80
CA ARG A 67 -22.26 15.92 -6.32
C ARG A 67 -23.30 16.31 -5.27
N ALA A 68 -23.15 15.88 -4.02
CA ALA A 68 -24.08 16.19 -2.94
C ALA A 68 -24.12 17.70 -2.64
N TYR A 69 -22.99 18.40 -2.79
CA TYR A 69 -22.90 19.85 -2.66
C TYR A 69 -23.30 20.63 -3.94
N GLY A 70 -23.77 19.95 -5.00
CA GLY A 70 -24.18 20.60 -6.24
C GLY A 70 -23.04 21.24 -7.04
N ARG A 71 -21.79 20.84 -6.76
CA ARG A 71 -20.58 21.33 -7.46
C ARG A 71 -20.33 20.59 -8.77
N ILE A 72 -20.99 19.45 -8.99
CA ILE A 72 -20.98 18.68 -10.23
C ILE A 72 -22.44 18.58 -10.72
N LYS A 73 -22.70 19.05 -11.96
CA LYS A 73 -23.98 18.85 -12.66
C LYS A 73 -23.97 17.54 -13.43
#